data_AF-A0A7J9KF88-F1
#
_entry.id   AF-A0A7J9KF88-F1
#
_cell.length_a   1.000
_cell.length_b   1.000
_cell.length_c   1.000
_cell.angle_alpha   90.00
_cell.angle_beta   90.00
_cell.angle_gamma   90.00
#
_symmetry.space_group_name_H-M   'P 1'
#
loop_
_entity.id
_entity.type
_entity.pdbx_description
1 polymer ?
#
loop_
_entity_poly.entity_id
_entity_poly.type
_entity_poly.pdbx_seq_one_letter_code
_entity_poly.pdbx_strand_id
1 'polypeptide(L)'
;YVHGRLPYEDLKPDPSLKSLLQTLPLRKIIFTNADKVHAVKALTKLGLEDCFEGIICFETLNPTHKNTVSGDEEDIEFLGSAATTTYVHTSPQIFDMMDQFAHHNQGTTLPKTPIVCKPQESAIERALNIAKINPQRTLFFDDSVRNIQAGKHVGLHTIGTSQRPKGADYALESIHNIKQALPELWEIGMKSVVSYPGQVTVEKSVTA
;
A
#
# COMPACT_ATOMS: atom_id res chain seq x y z
N TYR A 1 2.27 16.77 -13.92
CA TYR A 1 2.05 16.64 -12.46
C TYR A 1 0.59 16.28 -12.27
N VAL A 2 0.31 15.05 -11.82
CA VAL A 2 -1.07 14.53 -11.63
C VAL A 2 -1.59 14.84 -10.22
N HIS A 3 -0.73 15.40 -9.37
CA HIS A 3 -1.04 15.82 -8.00
C HIS A 3 -1.11 17.34 -7.93
N GLY A 4 -2.06 17.89 -7.16
CA GLY A 4 -2.06 19.30 -6.80
C GLY A 4 -0.72 19.71 -6.19
N ARG A 5 -0.32 20.98 -6.31
CA ARG A 5 0.93 21.45 -5.71
C ARG A 5 0.79 21.37 -4.19
N LEU A 6 1.31 20.31 -3.58
CA LEU A 6 1.50 20.26 -2.12
C LEU A 6 2.37 21.47 -1.74
N PRO A 7 1.95 22.31 -0.79
CA PRO A 7 2.77 23.42 -0.31
C PRO A 7 3.92 22.85 0.53
N TYR A 8 5.00 22.42 -0.13
CA TYR A 8 6.15 21.81 0.54
C TYR A 8 6.87 22.73 1.53
N GLU A 9 6.57 24.03 1.51
CA GLU A 9 7.10 24.99 2.48
C GLU A 9 6.42 24.87 3.85
N ASP A 10 5.20 24.35 3.88
CA ASP A 10 4.48 24.08 5.13
C ASP A 10 4.94 22.76 5.77
N LEU A 11 5.61 21.91 4.99
CA LEU A 11 6.11 20.61 5.44
C LEU A 11 7.45 20.76 6.15
N LYS A 12 7.46 20.45 7.45
CA LYS A 12 8.63 20.55 8.32
C LYS A 12 9.11 19.17 8.74
N PRO A 13 10.41 19.00 9.06
CA PRO A 13 10.91 17.75 9.63
C PRO A 13 10.11 17.35 10.86
N ASP A 14 9.91 16.04 11.02
CA ASP A 14 9.16 15.47 12.15
C ASP A 14 10.03 14.45 12.90
N PRO A 15 10.90 14.91 13.83
CA PRO A 15 11.77 14.02 14.60
C PRO A 15 11.01 13.04 15.49
N SER A 16 9.83 13.43 15.98
CA SER A 16 8.96 12.59 16.81
C SER A 16 8.44 11.41 16.01
N LEU A 17 7.92 11.66 14.81
CA LEU A 17 7.50 10.61 13.90
C LEU A 17 8.68 9.76 13.42
N LYS A 18 9.83 10.36 13.11
CA LYS A 18 11.04 9.63 12.72
C LYS A 18 11.44 8.62 13.80
N SER A 19 11.58 9.07 15.04
CA SER A 19 11.91 8.22 16.19
C SER A 19 10.89 7.11 16.39
N LEU A 20 9.59 7.46 16.34
CA LEU A 20 8.50 6.49 16.43
C LEU A 20 8.61 5.41 15.35
N LEU A 21 8.75 5.80 14.07
CA LEU A 21 8.90 4.86 12.96
C LEU A 21 10.15 4.01 13.13
N GLN A 22 11.30 4.58 13.51
CA GLN A 22 12.54 3.82 13.73
C GLN A 22 12.40 2.76 14.83
N THR A 23 11.65 3.06 15.91
CA THR A 23 11.43 2.08 16.98
C THR A 23 10.46 0.95 16.60
N LEU A 24 9.60 1.13 15.59
CA LEU A 24 8.63 0.13 15.16
C LEU A 24 9.35 -1.06 14.49
N PRO A 25 9.35 -2.28 15.08
CA PRO A 25 10.16 -3.41 14.62
C PRO A 25 9.46 -4.20 13.50
N LEU A 26 8.89 -3.50 12.53
CA LEU A 26 8.17 -4.06 11.40
C LEU A 26 8.74 -3.56 10.09
N ARG A 27 8.64 -4.37 9.04
CA ARG A 27 8.95 -3.93 7.67
C ARG A 27 7.94 -2.86 7.24
N LYS A 28 8.43 -1.74 6.71
CA LYS A 28 7.63 -0.56 6.33
C LYS A 28 7.82 -0.25 4.84
N ILE A 29 6.71 -0.10 4.12
CA ILE A 29 6.69 0.25 2.70
C ILE A 29 5.68 1.39 2.49
N ILE A 30 6.07 2.38 1.69
CA ILE A 30 5.14 3.43 1.25
C ILE A 30 4.32 2.91 0.08
N PHE A 31 2.99 3.05 0.15
CA PHE A 31 2.11 2.80 -0.97
C PHE A 31 1.25 4.03 -1.29
N THR A 32 1.54 4.70 -2.39
CA THR A 32 0.94 5.99 -2.74
C THR A 32 0.44 6.04 -4.18
N ASN A 33 -0.62 6.80 -4.44
CA ASN A 33 -1.06 7.15 -5.79
C ASN A 33 -0.17 8.25 -6.41
N ALA A 34 0.75 8.82 -5.62
CA ALA A 34 1.70 9.82 -6.07
C ALA A 34 2.71 9.28 -7.08
N ASP A 35 3.38 10.19 -7.81
CA ASP A 35 4.60 9.86 -8.56
C ASP A 35 5.81 9.71 -7.60
N LYS A 36 6.87 9.04 -8.06
CA LYS A 36 8.06 8.78 -7.24
C LYS A 36 8.74 10.07 -6.75
N VAL A 37 8.78 11.11 -7.60
CA VAL A 37 9.42 12.39 -7.29
C VAL A 37 8.69 13.07 -6.13
N HIS A 38 7.37 13.08 -6.16
CA HIS A 38 6.53 13.63 -5.11
C HIS A 38 6.74 12.89 -3.77
N ALA A 39 6.73 11.56 -3.80
CA ALA A 39 6.90 10.74 -2.60
C ALA A 39 8.26 10.99 -1.93
N VAL A 40 9.35 10.98 -2.71
CA VAL A 40 10.71 11.24 -2.20
C VAL A 40 10.80 12.66 -1.64
N LYS A 41 10.27 13.66 -2.34
CA LYS A 41 10.31 15.06 -1.87
C LYS A 41 9.58 15.25 -0.54
N ALA A 42 8.43 14.60 -0.35
CA ALA A 42 7.69 14.64 0.91
C ALA A 42 8.48 13.96 2.05
N LEU A 43 9.04 12.77 1.80
CA LEU A 43 9.88 12.06 2.78
C LEU A 43 11.10 12.89 3.20
N THR A 44 11.77 13.56 2.26
CA THR A 44 12.93 14.40 2.56
C THR A 44 12.59 15.62 3.40
N LYS A 45 11.48 16.29 3.09
CA LYS A 45 11.01 17.42 3.89
C LYS A 45 10.60 17.02 5.31
N LEU A 46 10.08 15.80 5.49
CA LEU A 46 9.73 15.23 6.80
C LEU A 46 10.94 14.60 7.54
N GLY A 47 12.05 14.32 6.85
CA GLY A 47 13.23 13.65 7.39
C GLY A 47 13.04 12.15 7.63
N LEU A 48 12.26 11.48 6.78
CA LEU A 48 11.82 10.08 6.94
C LEU A 48 12.38 9.13 5.87
N GLU A 49 13.40 9.53 5.11
CA GLU A 49 13.89 8.78 3.94
C GLU A 49 14.42 7.39 4.30
N ASP A 50 14.97 7.25 5.51
CA ASP A 50 15.57 6.02 6.05
C ASP A 50 14.58 5.13 6.80
N CYS A 51 13.30 5.52 6.90
CA CYS A 51 12.30 4.81 7.69
C CYS A 51 11.57 3.69 6.91
N PHE A 52 11.71 3.66 5.58
CA PHE A 52 10.95 2.77 4.69
C PHE A 52 11.89 1.96 3.79
N GLU A 53 11.58 0.68 3.60
CA GLU A 53 12.37 -0.21 2.73
C GLU A 53 12.15 0.09 1.24
N GLY A 54 10.98 0.59 0.88
CA GLY A 54 10.63 0.87 -0.50
C GLY A 54 9.39 1.73 -0.68
N ILE A 55 9.22 2.20 -1.91
CA ILE A 55 8.09 3.03 -2.35
C ILE A 55 7.41 2.33 -3.52
N ILE A 56 6.13 2.03 -3.37
CA ILE A 56 5.24 1.61 -4.43
C ILE A 56 4.38 2.83 -4.80
N CYS A 57 4.66 3.37 -5.98
CA CYS A 57 4.05 4.59 -6.50
C CYS A 57 3.41 4.35 -7.88
N PHE A 58 2.94 5.42 -8.51
CA PHE A 58 2.30 5.36 -9.82
C PHE A 58 3.14 4.60 -10.86
N GLU A 59 4.43 4.92 -10.99
CA GLU A 59 5.33 4.31 -11.98
C GLU A 59 5.56 2.82 -11.70
N THR A 60 5.68 2.45 -10.41
CA THR A 60 5.79 1.05 -9.99
C THR A 60 4.54 0.27 -10.39
N LEU A 61 3.36 0.90 -10.26
CA LEU A 61 2.08 0.28 -10.61
C LEU A 61 1.76 0.28 -12.11
N ASN A 62 2.30 1.24 -12.86
CA ASN A 62 1.98 1.50 -14.26
C ASN A 62 3.26 1.65 -15.08
N PRO A 63 4.05 0.56 -15.24
CA PRO A 63 5.26 0.62 -16.05
C PRO A 63 4.88 0.94 -17.48
N THR A 64 5.44 2.02 -18.02
CA THR A 64 5.37 2.27 -19.46
C THR A 64 6.40 1.38 -20.13
N HIS A 65 6.01 0.61 -21.13
CA HIS A 65 6.94 -0.17 -21.95
C HIS A 65 7.87 0.79 -22.69
N LYS A 66 8.96 1.24 -22.06
CA LYS A 66 10.11 1.80 -22.75
C LYS A 66 10.94 0.63 -23.27
N ASN A 67 10.54 0.07 -24.42
CA ASN A 67 11.48 -0.69 -25.23
C ASN A 67 12.36 0.30 -26.02
N THR A 68 13.67 0.17 -25.78
CA THR A 68 14.78 0.42 -26.72
C THR A 68 14.94 1.83 -27.31
N VAL A 69 15.78 2.66 -26.68
CA VAL A 69 16.97 3.23 -27.34
C VAL A 69 18.14 3.14 -26.35
N SER A 70 19.23 2.54 -26.83
CA SER A 70 20.52 2.31 -26.21
C SER A 70 21.13 3.51 -25.48
N GLY A 71 21.81 3.22 -24.37
CA GLY A 71 22.70 4.13 -23.65
C GLY A 71 23.08 3.52 -22.31
N ASP A 72 24.10 2.67 -22.36
CA ASP A 72 24.81 1.94 -21.29
C ASP A 72 24.77 2.56 -19.89
N GLU A 73 24.40 1.76 -18.87
CA GLU A 73 25.19 1.50 -17.65
C GLU A 73 24.44 0.53 -16.71
N GLU A 74 25.22 -0.15 -15.89
CA GLU A 74 25.09 -1.55 -15.45
C GLU A 74 24.13 -1.83 -14.27
N ASP A 75 23.75 -3.12 -14.22
CA ASP A 75 23.39 -3.95 -13.06
C ASP A 75 22.09 -3.71 -12.26
N ILE A 76 21.19 -4.71 -12.33
CA ILE A 76 20.81 -5.58 -11.20
C ILE A 76 20.19 -6.86 -11.80
N GLU A 77 20.87 -7.99 -11.60
CA GLU A 77 20.37 -9.33 -11.91
C GLU A 77 19.19 -9.69 -11.01
N PHE A 78 18.01 -9.93 -11.61
CA PHE A 78 16.89 -10.60 -10.94
C PHE A 78 16.65 -11.96 -11.60
N LEU A 79 17.11 -13.02 -10.94
CA LEU A 79 17.02 -14.41 -11.38
C LEU A 79 15.54 -14.85 -11.48
N GLY A 80 15.03 -14.97 -12.71
CA GLY A 80 13.68 -15.44 -13.00
C GLY A 80 13.70 -16.57 -14.04
N SER A 81 13.36 -17.78 -13.61
CA SER A 81 13.12 -18.95 -14.46
C SER A 81 12.09 -18.68 -15.55
N ALA A 82 12.35 -19.24 -16.72
CA ALA A 82 11.58 -19.09 -17.93
C ALA A 82 10.12 -19.58 -17.80
N ALA A 83 9.18 -18.74 -18.20
CA ALA A 83 7.87 -19.15 -18.70
C ALA A 83 7.58 -18.35 -19.98
N THR A 84 7.65 -19.06 -21.10
CA THR A 84 7.35 -18.58 -22.44
C THR A 84 5.87 -18.24 -22.55
N THR A 85 5.53 -16.97 -22.74
CA THR A 85 4.15 -16.57 -23.08
C THR A 85 4.14 -15.95 -24.47
N THR A 86 3.47 -16.64 -25.39
CA THR A 86 3.17 -16.19 -26.76
C THR A 86 2.29 -14.93 -26.73
N TYR A 87 2.81 -13.81 -27.26
CA TYR A 87 2.11 -12.53 -27.34
C TYR A 87 1.20 -12.46 -28.57
N VAL A 88 -0.09 -12.17 -28.36
CA VAL A 88 -0.99 -11.66 -29.40
C VAL A 88 -0.92 -10.14 -29.37
N HIS A 89 -0.52 -9.55 -30.49
CA HIS A 89 -0.41 -8.10 -30.70
C HIS A 89 -1.81 -7.48 -30.81
N THR A 90 -2.18 -6.56 -29.91
CA THR A 90 -3.39 -5.73 -30.08
C THR A 90 -3.00 -4.26 -29.99
N SER A 91 -3.19 -3.52 -31.08
CA SER A 91 -2.99 -2.07 -31.17
C SER A 91 -3.94 -1.30 -30.24
N PRO A 92 -3.59 -0.08 -29.78
CA PRO A 92 -4.48 0.73 -28.96
C PRO A 92 -5.62 1.28 -29.81
N GLN A 93 -6.78 0.63 -29.78
CA GLN A 93 -8.00 1.15 -30.41
C GLN A 93 -8.57 2.24 -29.49
N ILE A 94 -8.77 3.44 -30.06
CA ILE A 94 -9.47 4.55 -29.40
C ILE A 94 -10.88 4.05 -29.06
N PHE A 95 -11.25 4.20 -27.79
CA PHE A 95 -12.54 3.74 -27.28
C PHE A 95 -13.65 4.68 -27.76
N ASP A 96 -14.51 4.21 -28.67
CA ASP A 96 -15.64 5.00 -29.16
C ASP A 96 -16.79 4.96 -28.16
N MET A 97 -16.89 6.05 -27.39
CA MET A 97 -17.87 6.18 -26.32
C MET A 97 -19.30 6.35 -26.86
N MET A 98 -19.48 6.79 -28.11
CA MET A 98 -20.81 7.06 -28.68
C MET A 98 -21.55 5.77 -29.08
N ASP A 99 -20.83 4.73 -29.50
CA ASP A 99 -21.43 3.45 -29.92
C ASP A 99 -21.99 2.64 -28.73
N GLN A 100 -21.38 2.77 -27.55
CA GLN A 100 -21.84 2.05 -26.35
C GLN A 100 -23.17 2.56 -25.78
N PHE A 101 -23.45 3.86 -25.88
CA PHE A 101 -24.74 4.42 -25.43
C PHE A 101 -25.89 4.07 -26.37
N ALA A 102 -25.61 3.81 -27.65
CA ALA A 102 -26.61 3.43 -28.64
C ALA A 102 -27.08 1.96 -28.49
N HIS A 103 -26.27 1.10 -27.89
CA HIS A 103 -26.50 -0.35 -27.81
C HIS A 103 -26.68 -0.89 -26.37
N HIS A 104 -27.30 -0.12 -25.49
CA HIS A 104 -27.48 -0.50 -24.07
C HIS A 104 -28.42 -1.71 -23.87
N ASN A 105 -27.93 -2.91 -24.16
CA ASN A 105 -28.38 -4.15 -23.55
C ASN A 105 -27.67 -4.28 -22.20
N GLN A 106 -28.45 -4.43 -21.12
CA GLN A 106 -27.97 -4.60 -19.75
C GLN A 106 -26.89 -5.71 -19.69
N GLY A 107 -25.63 -5.33 -19.46
CA GLY A 107 -24.54 -6.29 -19.20
C GLY A 107 -23.16 -5.97 -19.74
N THR A 108 -22.93 -4.88 -20.48
CA THR A 108 -21.60 -4.55 -20.99
C THR A 108 -20.70 -3.93 -19.91
N THR A 109 -19.71 -4.69 -19.44
CA THR A 109 -18.66 -4.20 -18.55
C THR A 109 -17.81 -3.17 -19.29
N LEU A 110 -17.66 -1.97 -18.72
CA LEU A 110 -16.73 -0.96 -19.21
C LEU A 110 -15.30 -1.55 -19.28
N PRO A 111 -14.49 -1.16 -20.28
CA PRO A 111 -13.11 -1.59 -20.36
C PRO A 111 -12.38 -1.18 -19.08
N LYS A 112 -11.56 -2.09 -18.54
CA LYS A 112 -10.71 -1.76 -17.38
C LYS A 112 -9.85 -0.56 -17.75
N THR A 113 -9.90 0.49 -16.93
CA THR A 113 -9.02 1.65 -17.11
C THR A 113 -7.57 1.16 -17.15
N PRO A 114 -6.73 1.63 -18.09
CA PRO A 114 -5.35 1.18 -18.21
C PRO A 114 -4.50 1.56 -17.00
N ILE A 115 -4.98 2.51 -16.18
CA ILE A 115 -4.31 2.99 -14.98
C ILE A 115 -4.74 2.15 -13.78
N VAL A 116 -3.73 1.63 -13.08
CA VAL A 116 -3.83 0.87 -11.83
C VAL A 116 -3.43 1.78 -10.66
N CYS A 117 -4.38 2.10 -9.78
CA CYS A 117 -4.16 2.91 -8.59
C CYS A 117 -5.18 2.62 -7.48
N LYS A 118 -4.91 3.03 -6.24
CA LYS A 118 -5.90 2.96 -5.15
C LYS A 118 -7.12 3.82 -5.53
N PRO A 119 -8.37 3.41 -5.24
CA PRO A 119 -8.79 2.31 -4.37
C PRO A 119 -9.01 0.96 -5.07
N GLN A 120 -8.47 0.72 -6.28
CA GLN A 120 -8.68 -0.56 -6.95
C GLN A 120 -8.03 -1.71 -6.16
N GLU A 121 -8.77 -2.78 -5.87
CA GLU A 121 -8.25 -3.98 -5.19
C GLU A 121 -7.04 -4.56 -5.93
N SER A 122 -7.10 -4.59 -7.27
CA SER A 122 -6.00 -5.03 -8.13
C SER A 122 -4.71 -4.20 -7.94
N ALA A 123 -4.82 -2.92 -7.59
CA ALA A 123 -3.65 -2.09 -7.30
C ALA A 123 -3.00 -2.50 -5.98
N ILE A 124 -3.81 -2.85 -4.97
CA ILE A 124 -3.34 -3.34 -3.67
C ILE A 124 -2.72 -4.72 -3.81
N GLU A 125 -3.37 -5.64 -4.52
CA GLU A 125 -2.84 -6.98 -4.83
C GLU A 125 -1.49 -6.89 -5.55
N ARG A 126 -1.39 -6.02 -6.56
CA ARG A 126 -0.14 -5.81 -7.30
C ARG A 126 0.95 -5.25 -6.38
N ALA A 127 0.61 -4.32 -5.48
CA ALA A 127 1.55 -3.79 -4.50
C ALA A 127 2.07 -4.89 -3.56
N LEU A 128 1.18 -5.75 -3.04
CA LEU A 128 1.55 -6.88 -2.18
C LEU A 128 2.46 -7.88 -2.89
N ASN A 129 2.17 -8.18 -4.16
CA ASN A 129 2.99 -9.07 -4.98
C ASN A 129 4.39 -8.50 -5.23
N ILE A 130 4.49 -7.23 -5.63
CA ILE A 130 5.77 -6.53 -5.85
C ILE A 130 6.59 -6.52 -4.56
N ALA A 131 5.95 -6.24 -3.42
CA ALA A 131 6.59 -6.20 -2.13
C ALA A 131 6.89 -7.58 -1.51
N LYS A 132 6.33 -8.67 -2.05
CA LYS A 132 6.33 -10.02 -1.45
C LYS A 132 5.79 -10.00 -0.01
N ILE A 133 4.62 -9.37 0.18
CA ILE A 133 3.99 -9.19 1.50
C ILE A 133 2.74 -10.09 1.62
N ASN A 134 2.57 -10.73 2.79
CA ASN A 134 1.36 -11.49 3.11
C ASN A 134 0.26 -10.55 3.64
N PRO A 135 -0.92 -10.46 2.98
CA PRO A 135 -1.99 -9.56 3.40
C PRO A 135 -2.47 -9.79 4.84
N GLN A 136 -2.61 -11.06 5.25
CA GLN A 136 -3.15 -11.45 6.56
C GLN A 136 -2.21 -11.09 7.73
N ARG A 137 -0.97 -10.69 7.45
CA ARG A 137 0.02 -10.27 8.46
C ARG A 137 0.46 -8.82 8.28
N THR A 138 -0.36 -8.02 7.59
CA THR A 138 0.02 -6.66 7.20
C THR A 138 -0.99 -5.64 7.68
N LEU A 139 -0.48 -4.56 8.26
CA LEU A 139 -1.23 -3.35 8.58
C LEU A 139 -1.21 -2.40 7.39
N PHE A 140 -2.36 -1.83 7.05
CA PHE A 140 -2.53 -0.88 5.99
C PHE A 140 -3.10 0.44 6.53
N PHE A 141 -2.28 1.49 6.47
CA PHE A 141 -2.62 2.85 6.91
C PHE A 141 -3.01 3.70 5.72
N ASP A 142 -4.21 4.27 5.74
CA ASP A 142 -4.69 5.17 4.69
C ASP A 142 -5.79 6.09 5.25
N ASP A 143 -5.81 7.35 4.81
CA ASP A 143 -6.81 8.34 5.21
C ASP A 143 -8.09 8.25 4.37
N SER A 144 -8.01 7.66 3.16
CA SER A 144 -9.16 7.48 2.28
C SER A 144 -9.97 6.24 2.68
N VAL A 145 -11.24 6.47 3.04
CA VAL A 145 -12.22 5.41 3.34
C VAL A 145 -12.31 4.37 2.22
N ARG A 146 -12.24 4.80 0.95
CA ARG A 146 -12.30 3.88 -0.20
C ARG A 146 -11.07 2.98 -0.27
N ASN A 147 -9.90 3.52 0.04
CA ASN A 147 -8.66 2.74 0.08
C ASN A 147 -8.71 1.72 1.22
N ILE A 148 -9.18 2.12 2.39
CA ILE A 148 -9.38 1.24 3.55
C ILE A 148 -10.32 0.08 3.22
N GLN A 149 -11.47 0.35 2.61
CA GLN A 149 -12.42 -0.69 2.22
C GLN A 149 -11.81 -1.70 1.25
N ALA A 150 -11.10 -1.23 0.22
CA ALA A 150 -10.41 -2.09 -0.72
C ALA A 150 -9.31 -2.93 -0.05
N GLY A 151 -8.53 -2.32 0.85
CA GLY A 151 -7.51 -3.03 1.62
C GLY A 151 -8.12 -4.15 2.47
N LYS A 152 -9.29 -3.88 3.08
CA LYS A 152 -10.03 -4.86 3.86
C LYS A 152 -10.49 -6.06 3.01
N HIS A 153 -11.01 -5.81 1.80
CA HIS A 153 -11.42 -6.88 0.89
C HIS A 153 -10.27 -7.77 0.42
N VAL A 154 -9.07 -7.21 0.28
CA VAL A 154 -7.83 -7.94 -0.06
C VAL A 154 -7.23 -8.67 1.17
N GLY A 155 -7.85 -8.51 2.36
CA GLY A 155 -7.48 -9.23 3.57
C GLY A 155 -6.40 -8.54 4.43
N LEU A 156 -6.19 -7.24 4.25
CA LEU A 156 -5.32 -6.44 5.11
C LEU A 156 -6.02 -6.09 6.42
N HIS A 157 -5.24 -5.90 7.48
CA HIS A 157 -5.68 -5.23 8.69
C HIS A 157 -5.57 -3.71 8.48
N THR A 158 -6.65 -2.98 8.64
CA THR A 158 -6.74 -1.60 8.14
C THR A 158 -6.85 -0.57 9.25
N ILE A 159 -6.14 0.55 9.10
CA ILE A 159 -6.07 1.64 10.07
C ILE A 159 -6.42 2.95 9.35
N GLY A 160 -7.58 3.50 9.68
CA GLY A 160 -8.07 4.77 9.15
C GLY A 160 -7.88 5.93 10.13
N THR A 161 -8.39 7.10 9.75
CA THR A 161 -8.42 8.29 10.61
C THR A 161 -9.60 8.25 11.61
N SER A 162 -9.54 9.13 12.62
CA SER A 162 -10.36 9.15 13.86
C SER A 162 -11.86 8.95 13.74
N GLN A 163 -12.49 9.32 12.63
CA GLN A 163 -13.88 8.95 12.37
C GLN A 163 -13.90 7.53 11.82
N ARG A 164 -13.81 6.50 12.70
CA ARG A 164 -13.74 5.07 12.34
C ARG A 164 -14.61 4.79 11.10
N PRO A 165 -14.00 4.80 9.89
CA PRO A 165 -14.81 4.75 8.69
C PRO A 165 -15.47 3.38 8.66
N LYS A 166 -16.67 3.27 8.08
CA LYS A 166 -17.27 1.95 7.82
C LYS A 166 -16.27 1.12 7.00
N GLY A 167 -15.51 0.24 7.67
CA GLY A 167 -14.50 -0.61 7.04
C GLY A 167 -13.13 -0.70 7.74
N ALA A 168 -12.75 0.24 8.62
CA ALA A 168 -11.44 0.17 9.30
C ALA A 168 -11.47 -0.73 10.54
N ASP A 169 -10.42 -1.54 10.73
CA ASP A 169 -10.23 -2.33 11.96
C ASP A 169 -9.95 -1.42 13.16
N TYR A 170 -9.07 -0.44 12.94
CA TYR A 170 -8.67 0.57 13.92
C TYR A 170 -8.79 1.99 13.36
N ALA A 171 -8.83 2.98 14.25
CA ALA A 171 -8.81 4.39 13.90
C ALA A 171 -7.78 5.13 14.75
N LEU A 172 -7.03 6.03 14.13
CA LEU A 172 -6.06 6.90 14.82
C LEU A 172 -6.37 8.37 14.48
N GLU A 173 -6.32 9.24 15.49
CA GLU A 173 -6.35 10.70 15.27
C GLU A 173 -5.05 11.18 14.60
N SER A 174 -3.93 10.63 15.04
CA SER A 174 -2.61 10.92 14.48
C SER A 174 -1.77 9.65 14.48
N ILE A 175 -0.92 9.52 13.46
CA ILE A 175 0.08 8.45 13.38
C ILE A 175 1.00 8.45 14.60
N HIS A 176 1.18 9.60 15.27
CA HIS A 176 1.95 9.73 16.51
C HIS A 176 1.40 8.90 17.66
N ASN A 177 0.10 8.58 17.65
CA ASN A 177 -0.55 7.81 18.70
C ASN A 177 -0.49 6.29 18.48
N ILE A 178 0.13 5.82 17.39
CA ILE A 178 0.18 4.38 17.06
C ILE A 178 0.72 3.51 18.20
N LYS A 179 1.75 3.96 18.92
CA LYS A 179 2.33 3.18 20.03
C LYS A 179 1.40 3.08 21.24
N GLN A 180 0.57 4.09 21.45
CA GLN A 180 -0.42 4.10 22.54
C GLN A 180 -1.63 3.24 22.16
N ALA A 181 -2.03 3.29 20.89
CA ALA A 181 -3.19 2.57 20.38
C ALA A 181 -2.93 1.09 20.09
N LEU A 182 -1.72 0.76 19.65
CA LEU A 182 -1.29 -0.59 19.24
C LEU A 182 0.10 -0.92 19.85
N PRO A 183 0.24 -0.94 21.19
CA PRO A 183 1.52 -1.21 21.85
C PRO A 183 2.10 -2.58 21.50
N GLU A 184 1.25 -3.56 21.20
CA GLU A 184 1.63 -4.92 20.86
C GLU A 184 2.54 -5.01 19.64
N LEU A 185 2.52 -4.02 18.73
CA LEU A 185 3.39 -4.00 17.55
C LEU A 185 4.88 -3.92 17.91
N TRP A 186 5.20 -3.38 19.09
CA TRP A 186 6.56 -3.33 19.63
C TRP A 186 6.96 -4.59 20.38
N GLU A 187 6.00 -5.44 20.77
CA GLU A 187 6.25 -6.67 21.51
C GLU A 187 6.48 -7.88 20.59
N ILE A 188 6.10 -7.79 19.31
CA ILE A 188 6.23 -8.87 18.32
C ILE A 188 7.69 -9.33 18.18
N GLY A 189 8.64 -8.39 18.28
CA GLY A 189 10.08 -8.71 18.26
C GLY A 189 10.55 -9.55 19.45
N MET A 190 9.87 -9.46 20.61
CA MET A 190 10.25 -10.17 21.84
C MET A 190 9.61 -11.56 21.95
N LYS A 191 8.39 -11.76 21.41
CA LYS A 191 7.66 -13.04 21.48
C LYS A 191 8.22 -14.14 20.58
N SER A 192 9.08 -13.84 19.61
CA SER A 192 9.76 -14.87 18.80
C SER A 192 10.85 -15.64 19.56
N VAL A 193 11.29 -15.14 20.73
CA VAL A 193 12.36 -15.74 21.53
C VAL A 193 11.83 -16.59 22.71
N VAL A 194 10.54 -16.50 23.04
CA VAL A 194 9.96 -17.24 24.18
C VAL A 194 8.90 -18.20 23.68
N SER A 195 9.30 -19.46 23.49
CA SER A 195 8.40 -20.61 23.41
C SER A 195 7.69 -20.76 24.76
N TYR A 196 6.37 -20.61 24.80
CA TYR A 196 5.59 -20.93 26.00
C TYR A 196 5.23 -22.42 26.00
N PRO A 197 5.58 -23.20 27.04
CA PRO A 197 4.91 -24.47 27.28
C PRO A 197 3.48 -24.17 27.75
N GLY A 198 2.52 -24.87 27.15
CA GLY A 198 1.09 -24.57 27.30
C GLY A 198 0.60 -24.59 28.75
N GLN A 199 -0.34 -23.70 29.06
CA GLN A 199 -1.15 -23.84 30.25
C GLN A 199 -2.61 -23.49 29.95
N VAL A 200 -3.44 -24.50 30.15
CA VAL A 200 -4.90 -24.55 30.00
C VAL A 200 -5.54 -23.63 31.04
N THR A 201 -6.43 -22.74 30.61
CA THR A 201 -7.26 -21.90 31.48
C THR A 201 -8.41 -22.70 32.07
N VAL A 202 -8.53 -22.67 33.40
CA VAL A 202 -9.71 -23.13 34.17
C VAL A 202 -10.60 -21.92 34.44
N GLU A 203 -11.86 -22.00 34.02
CA GLU A 203 -12.90 -21.02 34.33
C GLU A 203 -13.30 -21.07 35.82
N LYS A 204 -13.61 -19.91 36.40
CA LYS A 204 -14.41 -19.80 37.62
C LYS A 204 -15.52 -18.78 37.42
N SER A 205 -16.76 -19.26 37.48
CA SER A 205 -17.97 -18.45 37.60
C SER A 205 -18.13 -17.94 39.04
N VAL A 206 -18.58 -16.69 39.17
CA VAL A 206 -19.04 -16.11 40.44
C VAL A 206 -20.48 -15.70 40.26
N THR A 207 -21.37 -16.24 41.09
CA THR A 207 -22.76 -15.82 41.24
C THR A 207 -22.86 -14.92 42.48
N ALA A 208 -23.64 -13.84 42.39
CA ALA A 208 -24.12 -13.07 43.53
C ALA A 208 -25.64 -13.24 43.63
#